data_AF-A0A957XXX6-F1
#
_entry.id   AF-A0A957XXX6-F1
#
_cell.length_a   1.000
_cell.length_b   1.000
_cell.length_c   1.000
_cell.angle_alpha   90.00
_cell.angle_beta   90.00
_cell.angle_gamma   90.00
#
_symmetry.space_group_name_H-M   'P 1'
#
loop_
_entity.id
_entity.type
_entity.pdbx_description
1 polymer ?
#
loop_
_entity_poly.entity_id
_entity_poly.type
_entity_poly.pdbx_seq_one_letter_code
_entity_poly.pdbx_strand_id
1 'polypeptide(L)'
;ELDGDGLPVRLRYAINNTDRTVGARLSGRLAQRYGNDGLAPGSIAVEFEGTAGQSFGAFVLPGVHLHLTGQANDYVGKGLGGGEIVVRPAAGVRFVWHENVILGNTALYGATGGQLYAAGRAGERFAVRNSGAQAVVEGVGDHGCEYMTGGVAVILGDTGRNFGAGMTGGLAYVYDPDDHFPGRYNSQLITLRRVTGAEQQRQLHSLVRRHYQLTGSPRAKEILNDWDEQLRNFWLVLPKEAVATIEAANEGAGEDEEEKQARR
;
A
#
# COMPACT_ATOMS: atom_id res chain seq x y z
N GLU A 1 -11.08 -2.48 30.12
CA GLU A 1 -11.03 -3.63 29.19
C GLU A 1 -11.96 -3.35 28.01
N LEU A 2 -11.66 -3.89 26.84
CA LEU A 2 -12.59 -3.92 25.71
C LEU A 2 -13.20 -5.32 25.75
N ASP A 3 -14.50 -5.44 25.99
CA ASP A 3 -15.13 -6.74 26.20
C ASP A 3 -15.81 -7.31 24.94
N GLY A 4 -15.44 -6.84 23.75
CA GLY A 4 -15.99 -7.34 22.47
C GLY A 4 -17.45 -6.93 22.20
N ASP A 5 -18.23 -6.70 23.26
CA ASP A 5 -19.63 -6.24 23.25
C ASP A 5 -19.76 -4.73 23.54
N GLY A 6 -18.63 -4.04 23.72
CA GLY A 6 -18.56 -2.65 24.17
C GLY A 6 -18.74 -1.62 23.05
N LEU A 7 -19.22 -0.44 23.43
CA LEU A 7 -19.28 0.74 22.57
C LEU A 7 -17.90 1.01 21.93
N PRO A 8 -17.85 1.47 20.66
CA PRO A 8 -16.59 1.77 19.99
C PRO A 8 -15.74 2.75 20.79
N VAL A 9 -14.45 2.44 20.95
CA VAL A 9 -13.50 3.32 21.63
C VAL A 9 -12.92 4.32 20.63
N ARG A 10 -12.88 5.58 21.03
CA ARG A 10 -12.35 6.72 20.27
C ARG A 10 -11.34 7.44 21.12
N LEU A 11 -10.11 7.56 20.62
CA LEU A 11 -8.99 8.17 21.35
C LEU A 11 -8.29 9.20 20.45
N ARG A 12 -7.68 10.21 21.05
CA ARG A 12 -6.86 11.20 20.33
C ARG A 12 -5.57 11.48 21.08
N TYR A 13 -4.44 11.50 20.37
CA TYR A 13 -3.11 11.73 20.94
C TYR A 13 -2.26 12.64 20.04
N ALA A 14 -1.35 13.40 20.65
CA ALA A 14 -0.20 13.92 19.91
C ALA A 14 0.79 12.79 19.65
N ILE A 15 1.53 12.86 18.55
CA ILE A 15 2.59 11.89 18.21
C ILE A 15 3.84 12.59 17.70
N ASN A 16 5.01 12.08 18.09
CA ASN A 16 6.30 12.57 17.62
C ASN A 16 7.18 11.42 17.08
N ASN A 17 8.27 11.78 16.41
CA ASN A 17 9.09 10.81 15.67
C ASN A 17 9.78 9.76 16.57
N THR A 18 9.84 9.99 17.88
CA THR A 18 10.37 9.04 18.87
C THR A 18 9.34 7.99 19.30
N ASP A 19 8.05 8.27 19.08
CA ASP A 19 6.95 7.33 19.30
C ASP A 19 6.92 6.29 18.17
N ARG A 20 7.61 5.18 18.40
CA ARG A 20 7.80 4.11 17.41
C ARG A 20 6.82 2.96 17.64
N THR A 21 6.47 2.28 16.54
CA THR A 21 5.69 1.04 16.59
C THR A 21 4.31 1.20 17.26
N VAL A 22 3.74 2.40 17.20
CA VAL A 22 2.41 2.71 17.74
C VAL A 22 1.36 1.81 17.08
N GLY A 23 0.50 1.21 17.89
CA GLY A 23 -0.52 0.24 17.44
C GLY A 23 -0.11 -1.23 17.56
N ALA A 24 1.19 -1.56 17.52
CA ALA A 24 1.63 -2.96 17.58
C ALA A 24 1.35 -3.62 18.93
N ARG A 25 1.61 -2.91 20.04
CA ARG A 25 1.31 -3.44 21.39
C ARG A 25 -0.19 -3.67 21.60
N LEU A 26 -1.02 -2.76 21.09
CA LEU A 26 -2.48 -2.92 21.10
C LEU A 26 -2.87 -4.19 20.35
N SER A 27 -2.35 -4.36 19.15
CA SER A 27 -2.68 -5.50 18.28
C SER A 27 -2.18 -6.82 18.84
N GLY A 28 -1.02 -6.85 19.49
CA GLY A 28 -0.54 -8.04 20.21
C GLY A 28 -1.47 -8.44 21.37
N ARG A 29 -2.07 -7.47 22.07
CA ARG A 29 -3.06 -7.76 23.13
C ARG A 29 -4.39 -8.24 22.55
N LEU A 30 -4.82 -7.70 21.41
CA LEU A 30 -5.99 -8.20 20.70
C LEU A 30 -5.76 -9.62 20.19
N ALA A 31 -4.60 -9.91 19.58
CA ALA A 31 -4.24 -11.24 19.12
C ALA A 31 -4.29 -12.28 20.25
N GLN A 32 -3.78 -11.93 21.44
CA GLN A 32 -3.81 -12.81 22.63
C GLN A 32 -5.22 -13.12 23.11
N ARG A 33 -6.17 -12.20 22.93
CA ARG A 33 -7.54 -12.34 23.45
C ARG A 33 -8.54 -12.86 22.42
N TYR A 34 -8.38 -12.48 21.15
CA TYR A 34 -9.35 -12.69 20.07
C TYR A 34 -8.76 -13.42 18.86
N GLY A 35 -7.47 -13.75 18.87
CA GLY A 35 -6.78 -14.28 17.70
C GLY A 35 -6.60 -13.23 16.58
N ASN A 36 -6.24 -13.71 15.39
CA ASN A 36 -5.95 -12.84 14.25
C ASN A 36 -7.22 -12.25 13.60
N ASP A 37 -8.39 -12.83 13.87
CA ASP A 37 -9.68 -12.30 13.41
C ASP A 37 -10.02 -10.95 14.08
N GLY A 38 -9.37 -10.66 15.23
CA GLY A 38 -9.42 -9.36 15.87
C GLY A 38 -10.83 -8.98 16.35
N LEU A 39 -11.22 -7.74 16.07
CA LEU A 39 -12.52 -7.19 16.44
C LEU A 39 -13.31 -6.78 15.20
N ALA A 40 -14.60 -6.48 15.39
CA ALA A 40 -15.42 -5.86 14.35
C ALA A 40 -14.77 -4.55 13.84
N PRO A 41 -14.85 -4.23 12.54
CA PRO A 41 -14.28 -3.00 11.97
C PRO A 41 -14.67 -1.74 12.75
N GLY A 42 -13.69 -0.90 13.09
CA GLY A 42 -13.91 0.35 13.81
C GLY A 42 -14.24 0.23 15.30
N SER A 43 -14.06 -0.94 15.92
CA SER A 43 -14.17 -1.11 17.39
C SER A 43 -13.22 -0.19 18.16
N ILE A 44 -12.02 0.06 17.63
CA ILE A 44 -11.05 1.01 18.17
C ILE A 44 -10.66 1.97 17.07
N ALA A 45 -10.87 3.27 17.27
CA ALA A 45 -10.30 4.29 16.40
C ALA A 45 -9.44 5.25 17.21
N VAL A 46 -8.22 5.49 16.73
CA VAL A 46 -7.24 6.36 17.37
C VAL A 46 -6.80 7.42 16.37
N GLU A 47 -7.03 8.67 16.73
CA GLU A 47 -6.57 9.84 15.98
C GLU A 47 -5.23 10.31 16.53
N PHE A 48 -4.29 10.59 15.64
CA PHE A 48 -2.97 11.11 15.95
C PHE A 48 -2.74 12.43 15.22
N GLU A 49 -2.01 13.33 15.88
CA GLU A 49 -1.58 14.59 15.29
C GLU A 49 -0.08 14.79 15.51
N GLY A 50 0.68 14.97 14.43
CA GLY A 50 2.13 15.19 14.48
C GLY A 50 2.92 14.32 13.51
N THR A 51 4.10 13.87 13.91
CA THR A 51 4.97 13.03 13.06
C THR A 51 5.14 11.67 13.69
N ALA A 52 4.64 10.61 13.07
CA ALA A 52 4.80 9.26 13.60
C ALA A 52 6.23 8.73 13.39
N GLY A 53 6.77 8.07 14.41
CA GLY A 53 8.05 7.35 14.30
C GLY A 53 7.95 6.13 13.38
N GLN A 54 9.07 5.40 13.27
CA GLN A 54 9.14 4.19 12.46
C GLN A 54 8.10 3.14 12.89
N SER A 55 7.64 2.34 11.93
CA SER A 55 6.72 1.22 12.14
C SER A 55 5.34 1.63 12.68
N PHE A 56 4.86 2.84 12.38
CA PHE A 56 3.50 3.26 12.71
C PHE A 56 2.47 2.28 12.14
N GLY A 57 1.61 1.76 13.01
CA GLY A 57 0.59 0.77 12.63
C GLY A 57 1.14 -0.59 12.21
N ALA A 58 2.33 -0.97 12.66
CA ALA A 58 2.83 -2.32 12.43
C ALA A 58 1.93 -3.38 13.08
N PHE A 59 1.66 -4.45 12.32
CA PHE A 59 0.88 -5.63 12.73
C PHE A 59 -0.56 -5.31 13.19
N VAL A 60 -1.13 -4.20 12.72
CA VAL A 60 -2.48 -3.81 13.14
C VAL A 60 -3.53 -4.79 12.64
N LEU A 61 -4.31 -5.32 13.59
CA LEU A 61 -5.35 -6.33 13.38
C LEU A 61 -6.71 -5.73 13.01
N PRO A 62 -7.66 -6.55 12.50
CA PRO A 62 -9.03 -6.13 12.26
C PRO A 62 -9.67 -5.44 13.46
N GLY A 63 -10.47 -4.40 13.18
CA GLY A 63 -11.19 -3.60 14.18
C GLY A 63 -10.43 -2.41 14.74
N VAL A 64 -9.14 -2.24 14.40
CA VAL A 64 -8.34 -1.08 14.79
C VAL A 64 -8.14 -0.14 13.61
N HIS A 65 -8.54 1.13 13.79
CA HIS A 65 -8.35 2.21 12.84
C HIS A 65 -7.37 3.23 13.44
N LEU A 66 -6.27 3.51 12.72
CA LEU A 66 -5.28 4.52 13.12
C LEU A 66 -5.27 5.65 12.10
N HIS A 67 -5.69 6.84 12.50
CA HIS A 67 -5.79 7.99 11.61
C HIS A 67 -4.77 9.04 12.03
N LEU A 68 -3.83 9.37 11.15
CA LEU A 68 -2.75 10.32 11.39
C LEU A 68 -2.95 11.58 10.57
N THR A 69 -3.07 12.71 11.26
CA THR A 69 -2.95 14.05 10.66
C THR A 69 -1.52 14.53 10.82
N GLY A 70 -0.76 14.54 9.73
CA GLY A 70 0.66 14.86 9.70
C GLY A 70 1.42 13.95 8.72
N GLN A 71 2.54 13.37 9.17
CA GLN A 71 3.42 12.54 8.35
C GLN A 71 4.00 11.37 9.16
N ALA A 72 4.49 10.33 8.49
CA ALA A 72 5.07 9.16 9.13
C ALA A 72 6.45 8.81 8.56
N ASN A 73 7.30 8.21 9.39
CA ASN A 73 8.58 7.66 8.93
C ASN A 73 8.39 6.28 8.27
N ASP A 74 9.49 5.55 8.08
CA ASP A 74 9.51 4.25 7.40
C ASP A 74 8.61 3.19 8.08
N TYR A 75 8.29 2.16 7.29
CA TYR A 75 7.62 0.94 7.73
C TYR A 75 6.16 1.12 8.20
N VAL A 76 5.46 2.15 7.73
CA VAL A 76 4.02 2.30 7.98
C VAL A 76 3.29 1.02 7.58
N GLY A 77 2.50 0.46 8.49
CA GLY A 77 1.75 -0.77 8.23
C GLY A 77 2.63 -2.00 7.96
N LYS A 78 3.88 -2.05 8.46
CA LYS A 78 4.70 -3.27 8.39
C LYS A 78 3.92 -4.47 8.93
N GLY A 79 3.80 -5.52 8.12
CA GLY A 79 3.03 -6.73 8.45
C GLY A 79 1.58 -6.44 8.80
N LEU A 80 0.94 -5.44 8.18
CA LEU A 80 -0.48 -5.14 8.42
C LEU A 80 -1.34 -6.41 8.24
N GLY A 81 -2.20 -6.68 9.23
CA GLY A 81 -2.93 -7.94 9.35
C GLY A 81 -4.44 -7.81 9.24
N GLY A 82 -4.97 -6.62 8.93
CA GLY A 82 -6.42 -6.41 8.78
C GLY A 82 -6.96 -5.06 9.23
N GLY A 83 -6.17 -4.26 9.94
CA GLY A 83 -6.59 -2.92 10.37
C GLY A 83 -6.64 -1.88 9.25
N GLU A 84 -7.10 -0.68 9.60
CA GLU A 84 -7.12 0.50 8.72
C GLU A 84 -6.11 1.54 9.20
N ILE A 85 -5.26 2.03 8.29
CA ILE A 85 -4.33 3.13 8.53
C ILE A 85 -4.65 4.25 7.55
N VAL A 86 -4.82 5.47 8.07
CA VAL A 86 -5.02 6.66 7.25
C VAL A 86 -3.93 7.67 7.60
N VAL A 87 -3.27 8.25 6.60
CA VAL A 87 -2.30 9.33 6.78
C VAL A 87 -2.68 10.48 5.85
N ARG A 88 -2.89 11.67 6.40
CA ARG A 88 -3.19 12.87 5.62
C ARG A 88 -2.45 14.07 6.20
N PRO A 89 -2.09 15.08 5.40
CA PRO A 89 -1.43 16.26 5.92
C PRO A 89 -2.38 17.08 6.80
N ALA A 90 -1.81 17.99 7.59
CA ALA A 90 -2.58 18.96 8.35
C ALA A 90 -3.38 19.89 7.42
N ALA A 91 -4.46 20.47 7.92
CA ALA A 91 -5.22 21.47 7.17
C ALA A 91 -4.36 22.72 6.91
N GLY A 92 -4.55 23.34 5.74
CA GLY A 92 -3.88 24.62 5.41
C GLY A 92 -2.42 24.51 4.96
N VAL A 93 -1.90 23.31 4.72
CA VAL A 93 -0.59 23.15 4.06
C VAL A 93 -0.62 23.77 2.66
N ARG A 94 0.51 24.36 2.23
CA ARG A 94 0.62 25.09 0.96
C ARG A 94 1.27 24.30 -0.17
N PHE A 95 1.85 23.15 0.13
CA PHE A 95 2.46 22.28 -0.87
C PHE A 95 1.43 21.38 -1.55
N VAL A 96 1.74 20.88 -2.74
CA VAL A 96 0.90 19.94 -3.50
C VAL A 96 1.04 18.53 -2.92
N TRP A 97 -0.06 17.94 -2.48
CA TRP A 97 -0.02 16.71 -1.67
C TRP A 97 0.60 15.53 -2.42
N HIS A 98 0.16 15.29 -3.66
CA HIS A 98 0.65 14.18 -4.51
C HIS A 98 2.09 14.35 -5.00
N GLU A 99 2.72 15.51 -4.77
CA GLU A 99 4.14 15.75 -5.11
C GLU A 99 5.06 15.62 -3.89
N ASN A 100 4.50 15.55 -2.68
CA ASN A 100 5.26 15.59 -1.43
C ASN A 100 5.16 14.27 -0.68
N VAL A 101 6.27 13.87 -0.05
CA VAL A 101 6.35 12.63 0.73
C VAL A 101 5.57 12.80 2.03
N ILE A 102 4.66 11.86 2.31
CA ILE A 102 3.87 11.80 3.54
C ILE A 102 4.22 10.61 4.42
N LEU A 103 4.75 9.54 3.82
CA LEU A 103 5.25 8.38 4.54
C LEU A 103 6.53 7.84 3.92
N GLY A 104 7.38 7.26 4.77
CA GLY A 104 8.72 6.82 4.39
C GLY A 104 8.77 5.52 3.57
N ASN A 105 9.92 4.86 3.63
CA ASN A 105 10.24 3.67 2.84
C ASN A 105 9.56 2.41 3.39
N THR A 106 9.45 1.39 2.53
CA THR A 106 9.12 0.01 2.94
C THR A 106 7.78 -0.09 3.69
N ALA A 107 6.84 0.78 3.36
CA ALA A 107 5.48 0.71 3.89
C ALA A 107 4.78 -0.57 3.38
N LEU A 108 3.94 -1.15 4.24
CA LEU A 108 3.25 -2.43 4.00
C LEU A 108 4.15 -3.63 3.77
N TYR A 109 5.39 -3.59 4.27
CA TYR A 109 6.29 -4.73 4.14
C TYR A 109 5.67 -6.01 4.70
N GLY A 110 5.42 -6.99 3.84
CA GLY A 110 4.89 -8.30 4.24
C GLY A 110 3.45 -8.26 4.74
N ALA A 111 2.68 -7.23 4.40
CA ALA A 111 1.28 -7.12 4.82
C ALA A 111 0.44 -8.26 4.23
N THR A 112 -0.45 -8.84 5.04
CA THR A 112 -1.30 -9.98 4.66
C THR A 112 -2.78 -9.61 4.57
N GLY A 113 -3.16 -8.42 5.01
CA GLY A 113 -4.53 -7.92 4.95
C GLY A 113 -4.64 -6.52 5.55
N GLY A 114 -5.79 -5.89 5.38
CA GLY A 114 -6.06 -4.54 5.89
C GLY A 114 -5.91 -3.46 4.83
N GLN A 115 -6.03 -2.21 5.27
CA GLN A 115 -6.16 -1.05 4.38
C GLN A 115 -5.22 0.09 4.78
N LEU A 116 -4.57 0.70 3.79
CA LEU A 116 -3.77 1.93 3.95
C LEU A 116 -4.25 3.01 2.96
N TYR A 117 -4.54 4.20 3.47
CA TYR A 117 -4.86 5.38 2.65
C TYR A 117 -3.95 6.53 3.03
N ALA A 118 -3.03 6.93 2.14
CA ALA A 118 -2.08 8.01 2.42
C ALA A 118 -2.17 9.13 1.38
N ALA A 119 -2.55 10.33 1.81
CA ALA A 119 -2.76 11.47 0.91
C ALA A 119 -1.47 12.25 0.66
N GLY A 120 -0.56 11.58 -0.06
CA GLY A 120 0.75 12.06 -0.47
C GLY A 120 1.59 10.91 -0.98
N ARG A 121 2.87 11.19 -1.29
CA ARG A 121 3.81 10.16 -1.80
C ARG A 121 4.32 9.26 -0.68
N ALA A 122 4.44 7.98 -0.98
CA ALA A 122 5.26 7.06 -0.22
C ALA A 122 6.72 7.08 -0.71
N GLY A 123 7.65 6.69 0.15
CA GLY A 123 9.05 6.49 -0.22
C GLY A 123 9.28 5.27 -1.13
N GLU A 124 10.52 4.77 -1.11
CA GLU A 124 10.96 3.59 -1.85
C GLU A 124 10.35 2.30 -1.30
N ARG A 125 10.29 1.25 -2.13
CA ARG A 125 9.83 -0.09 -1.74
C ARG A 125 8.44 -0.12 -1.11
N PHE A 126 7.57 0.80 -1.55
CA PHE A 126 6.17 0.79 -1.15
C PHE A 126 5.52 -0.55 -1.51
N ALA A 127 4.77 -1.16 -0.58
CA ALA A 127 4.11 -2.45 -0.75
C ALA A 127 5.04 -3.61 -1.11
N VAL A 128 6.31 -3.54 -0.67
CA VAL A 128 7.25 -4.66 -0.87
C VAL A 128 6.74 -5.92 -0.16
N ARG A 129 6.66 -7.03 -0.89
CA ARG A 129 6.11 -8.30 -0.38
C ARG A 129 4.69 -8.18 0.19
N ASN A 130 3.87 -7.26 -0.33
CA ASN A 130 2.46 -7.23 -0.01
C ASN A 130 1.79 -8.52 -0.51
N SER A 131 1.04 -9.18 0.36
CA SER A 131 0.38 -10.46 0.12
C SER A 131 -1.14 -10.38 0.29
N GLY A 132 -1.69 -9.21 0.64
CA GLY A 132 -3.15 -9.11 0.85
C GLY A 132 -3.70 -7.76 1.28
N ALA A 133 -2.86 -6.76 1.60
CA ALA A 133 -3.36 -5.43 1.94
C ALA A 133 -3.84 -4.67 0.69
N GLN A 134 -4.83 -3.81 0.90
CA GLN A 134 -5.29 -2.81 -0.06
C GLN A 134 -4.70 -1.45 0.30
N ALA A 135 -4.18 -0.73 -0.68
CA ALA A 135 -3.54 0.55 -0.41
C ALA A 135 -3.84 1.60 -1.49
N VAL A 136 -4.00 2.85 -1.07
CA VAL A 136 -4.07 4.00 -1.97
C VAL A 136 -3.07 5.06 -1.50
N VAL A 137 -2.14 5.44 -2.37
CA VAL A 137 -1.16 6.51 -2.16
C VAL A 137 -1.11 7.42 -3.38
N GLU A 138 -0.52 8.61 -3.27
CA GLU A 138 -0.54 9.62 -4.34
C GLU A 138 0.77 9.70 -5.14
N GLY A 139 1.64 8.71 -4.94
CA GLY A 139 2.89 8.53 -5.65
C GLY A 139 3.82 7.64 -4.84
N VAL A 140 4.85 7.11 -5.48
CA VAL A 140 5.83 6.21 -4.83
C VAL A 140 7.25 6.52 -5.30
N GLY A 141 8.24 6.09 -4.53
CA GLY A 141 9.65 6.04 -4.95
C GLY A 141 9.98 4.82 -5.81
N ASP A 142 11.27 4.49 -5.92
CA ASP A 142 11.77 3.33 -6.66
C ASP A 142 11.30 2.02 -6.00
N HIS A 143 11.23 0.94 -6.78
CA HIS A 143 10.89 -0.42 -6.34
C HIS A 143 9.47 -0.56 -5.74
N GLY A 144 8.51 0.24 -6.20
CA GLY A 144 7.11 0.07 -5.80
C GLY A 144 6.58 -1.33 -6.16
N CYS A 145 5.81 -1.95 -5.26
CA CYS A 145 5.23 -3.29 -5.38
C CYS A 145 6.24 -4.43 -5.64
N GLU A 146 7.50 -4.23 -5.26
CA GLU A 146 8.55 -5.25 -5.39
C GLU A 146 8.16 -6.53 -4.62
N TYR A 147 8.29 -7.70 -5.25
CA TYR A 147 7.93 -9.00 -4.66
C TYR A 147 6.49 -9.14 -4.16
N MET A 148 5.57 -8.30 -4.64
CA MET A 148 4.14 -8.40 -4.28
C MET A 148 3.54 -9.73 -4.80
N THR A 149 2.81 -10.43 -3.93
CA THR A 149 2.20 -11.74 -4.20
C THR A 149 0.67 -11.72 -4.02
N GLY A 150 0.11 -10.61 -3.52
CA GLY A 150 -1.33 -10.47 -3.31
C GLY A 150 -1.72 -9.06 -2.87
N GLY A 151 -3.02 -8.80 -2.80
CA GLY A 151 -3.57 -7.49 -2.43
C GLY A 151 -3.73 -6.53 -3.63
N VAL A 152 -3.99 -5.26 -3.32
CA VAL A 152 -4.28 -4.21 -4.31
C VAL A 152 -3.51 -2.94 -3.96
N ALA A 153 -2.77 -2.36 -4.91
CA ALA A 153 -2.10 -1.07 -4.73
C ALA A 153 -2.60 -0.05 -5.77
N VAL A 154 -3.09 1.10 -5.32
CA VAL A 154 -3.53 2.21 -6.18
C VAL A 154 -2.57 3.39 -5.97
N ILE A 155 -1.95 3.85 -7.05
CA ILE A 155 -1.00 4.96 -7.05
C ILE A 155 -1.59 6.11 -7.86
N LEU A 156 -1.97 7.21 -7.21
CA LEU A 156 -2.63 8.37 -7.82
C LEU A 156 -1.66 9.44 -8.33
N GLY A 157 -0.49 9.01 -8.81
CA GLY A 157 0.57 9.89 -9.26
C GLY A 157 1.85 9.16 -9.61
N ASP A 158 2.95 9.91 -9.65
CA ASP A 158 4.22 9.46 -10.22
C ASP A 158 4.87 8.32 -9.43
N THR A 159 5.56 7.42 -10.15
CA THR A 159 6.28 6.27 -9.58
C THR A 159 7.78 6.39 -9.79
N GLY A 160 8.59 5.79 -8.92
CA GLY A 160 9.99 5.55 -9.24
C GLY A 160 10.18 4.41 -10.26
N ARG A 161 11.45 4.05 -10.46
CA ARG A 161 11.90 2.99 -11.37
C ARG A 161 11.75 1.60 -10.76
N ASN A 162 11.88 0.59 -11.63
CA ASN A 162 11.85 -0.82 -11.27
C ASN A 162 10.56 -1.25 -10.55
N PHE A 163 9.44 -0.61 -10.90
CA PHE A 163 8.13 -0.93 -10.33
C PHE A 163 7.74 -2.38 -10.67
N GLY A 164 7.23 -3.13 -9.70
CA GLY A 164 6.74 -4.50 -9.86
C GLY A 164 7.83 -5.55 -10.11
N ALA A 165 9.10 -5.24 -9.82
CA ALA A 165 10.17 -6.24 -9.89
C ALA A 165 9.86 -7.42 -8.95
N GLY A 166 9.93 -8.65 -9.46
CA GLY A 166 9.59 -9.83 -8.68
C GLY A 166 8.11 -9.94 -8.29
N MET A 167 7.21 -9.10 -8.81
CA MET A 167 5.77 -9.18 -8.50
C MET A 167 5.16 -10.38 -9.23
N THR A 168 4.64 -11.33 -8.44
CA THR A 168 4.08 -12.60 -8.93
C THR A 168 2.58 -12.74 -8.68
N GLY A 169 2.00 -11.84 -7.87
CA GLY A 169 0.59 -11.88 -7.51
C GLY A 169 0.02 -10.52 -7.11
N GLY A 170 -1.30 -10.45 -6.99
CA GLY A 170 -2.03 -9.20 -6.74
C GLY A 170 -2.17 -8.33 -7.98
N LEU A 171 -2.63 -7.09 -7.78
CA LEU A 171 -2.83 -6.12 -8.85
C LEU A 171 -2.47 -4.71 -8.39
N ALA A 172 -1.99 -3.88 -9.31
CA ALA A 172 -1.81 -2.46 -9.06
C ALA A 172 -2.47 -1.59 -10.13
N TYR A 173 -2.92 -0.41 -9.72
CA TYR A 173 -3.42 0.63 -10.61
C TYR A 173 -2.51 1.85 -10.48
N VAL A 174 -1.99 2.35 -11.61
CA VAL A 174 -1.10 3.51 -11.63
C VAL A 174 -1.72 4.59 -12.49
N TYR A 175 -2.02 5.73 -11.90
CA TYR A 175 -2.47 6.93 -12.59
C TYR A 175 -1.28 7.67 -13.21
N ASP A 176 -1.23 7.72 -14.53
CA ASP A 176 -0.10 8.20 -15.32
C ASP A 176 -0.60 9.10 -16.46
N PRO A 177 -1.00 10.35 -16.16
CA PRO A 177 -1.49 11.28 -17.18
C PRO A 177 -0.40 11.75 -18.15
N ASP A 178 0.88 11.60 -17.78
CA ASP A 178 2.05 12.07 -18.55
C ASP A 178 2.76 10.94 -19.31
N ASP A 179 2.23 9.72 -19.31
CA ASP A 179 2.76 8.52 -19.98
C ASP A 179 4.22 8.17 -19.62
N HIS A 180 4.62 8.42 -18.37
CA HIS A 180 5.96 8.12 -17.87
C HIS A 180 6.12 6.68 -17.38
N PHE A 181 5.05 6.06 -16.91
CA PHE A 181 5.08 4.76 -16.23
C PHE A 181 5.59 3.59 -17.11
N PRO A 182 5.27 3.50 -18.42
CA PRO A 182 5.81 2.45 -19.28
C PRO A 182 7.34 2.38 -19.32
N GLY A 183 8.04 3.50 -19.06
CA GLY A 183 9.50 3.54 -18.98
C GLY A 183 10.08 3.18 -17.61
N ARG A 184 9.24 2.95 -16.59
CA ARG A 184 9.67 2.79 -15.18
C ARG A 184 9.34 1.44 -14.57
N TYR A 185 8.49 0.63 -15.20
CA TYR A 185 8.17 -0.72 -14.70
C TYR A 185 9.22 -1.77 -15.08
N ASN A 186 9.30 -2.82 -14.28
CA ASN A 186 10.11 -3.99 -14.60
C ASN A 186 9.28 -4.99 -15.41
N SER A 187 9.61 -5.17 -16.69
CA SER A 187 8.83 -6.01 -17.60
C SER A 187 9.09 -7.51 -17.49
N GLN A 188 9.89 -7.98 -16.52
CA GLN A 188 10.24 -9.40 -16.40
C GLN A 188 9.00 -10.24 -16.11
N LEU A 189 8.26 -9.92 -15.04
CA LEU A 189 7.15 -10.74 -14.53
C LEU A 189 5.78 -10.09 -14.63
N ILE A 190 5.71 -8.78 -14.87
CA ILE A 190 4.43 -8.06 -14.98
C ILE A 190 4.16 -7.54 -16.39
N THR A 191 2.89 -7.24 -16.66
CA THR A 191 2.40 -6.62 -17.89
C THR A 191 1.53 -5.41 -17.59
N LEU A 192 1.50 -4.46 -18.53
CA LEU A 192 0.67 -3.27 -18.46
C LEU A 192 -0.54 -3.39 -19.38
N ARG A 193 -1.72 -3.08 -18.86
CA ARG A 193 -2.98 -3.02 -19.62
C ARG A 193 -3.74 -1.74 -19.27
N ARG A 194 -4.62 -1.28 -20.16
CA ARG A 194 -5.61 -0.25 -19.80
C ARG A 194 -6.75 -0.88 -19.00
N VAL A 195 -7.40 -0.08 -18.13
CA VAL A 195 -8.48 -0.54 -17.24
C VAL A 195 -9.82 -0.62 -18.00
N THR A 196 -10.04 -1.71 -18.74
CA THR A 196 -11.26 -1.90 -19.54
C THR A 196 -12.31 -2.81 -18.89
N GLY A 197 -11.91 -3.64 -17.92
CA GLY A 197 -12.81 -4.59 -17.25
C GLY A 197 -13.72 -3.92 -16.22
N ALA A 198 -15.01 -4.24 -16.25
CA ALA A 198 -16.00 -3.61 -15.37
C ALA A 198 -15.74 -3.89 -13.87
N GLU A 199 -15.17 -5.05 -13.53
CA GLU A 199 -14.80 -5.37 -12.16
C GLU A 199 -13.65 -4.49 -11.67
N GLN A 200 -12.59 -4.36 -12.47
CA GLN A 200 -11.43 -3.55 -12.16
C GLN A 200 -11.80 -2.06 -12.06
N GLN A 201 -12.66 -1.57 -12.95
CA GLN A 201 -13.18 -0.20 -12.87
C GLN A 201 -13.96 0.05 -11.57
N ARG A 202 -14.85 -0.88 -11.17
CA ARG A 202 -15.59 -0.76 -9.90
C ARG A 202 -14.66 -0.79 -8.69
N GLN A 203 -13.68 -1.70 -8.68
CA GLN A 203 -12.71 -1.82 -7.59
C GLN A 203 -11.88 -0.53 -7.47
N LEU A 204 -11.32 -0.05 -8.57
CA LEU A 204 -10.52 1.17 -8.60
C LEU A 204 -11.36 2.37 -8.15
N HIS A 205 -12.55 2.57 -8.72
CA HIS A 205 -13.44 3.66 -8.34
C HIS A 205 -13.78 3.63 -6.83
N SER A 206 -14.07 2.44 -6.29
CA SER A 206 -14.34 2.26 -4.86
C SER A 206 -13.15 2.67 -3.99
N LEU A 207 -11.94 2.24 -4.34
CA LEU A 207 -10.72 2.56 -3.60
C LEU A 207 -10.39 4.06 -3.66
N VAL A 208 -10.48 4.69 -4.84
CA VAL A 208 -10.25 6.13 -4.99
C VAL A 208 -11.30 6.94 -4.22
N ARG A 209 -12.57 6.53 -4.28
CA ARG A 209 -13.65 7.15 -3.50
C ARG A 209 -13.41 7.02 -2.01
N ARG A 210 -13.01 5.84 -1.53
CA ARG A 210 -12.71 5.60 -0.11
C ARG A 210 -11.51 6.44 0.35
N HIS A 211 -10.47 6.53 -0.48
CA HIS A 211 -9.33 7.41 -0.25
C HIS A 211 -9.76 8.87 -0.08
N TYR A 212 -10.60 9.39 -0.98
CA TYR A 212 -11.13 10.75 -0.86
C TYR A 212 -11.96 10.94 0.41
N GLN A 213 -12.85 10.00 0.76
CA GLN A 213 -13.68 10.07 1.95
C GLN A 213 -12.87 10.12 3.25
N LEU A 214 -11.77 9.36 3.32
CA LEU A 214 -10.93 9.27 4.52
C LEU A 214 -9.91 10.40 4.64
N THR A 215 -9.43 10.92 3.50
CA THR A 215 -8.29 11.85 3.49
C THR A 215 -8.64 13.28 3.08
N GLY A 216 -9.74 13.47 2.36
CA GLY A 216 -10.06 14.74 1.70
C GLY A 216 -9.12 15.09 0.54
N SER A 217 -8.39 14.11 0.00
CA SER A 217 -7.39 14.28 -1.06
C SER A 217 -7.88 15.12 -2.24
N PRO A 218 -7.22 16.25 -2.56
CA PRO A 218 -7.51 17.02 -3.76
C PRO A 218 -7.32 16.21 -5.05
N ARG A 219 -6.29 15.36 -5.09
CA ARG A 219 -5.97 14.51 -6.26
C ARG A 219 -7.05 13.47 -6.54
N ALA A 220 -7.51 12.77 -5.50
CA ALA A 220 -8.62 11.83 -5.67
C ALA A 220 -9.91 12.55 -6.05
N LYS A 221 -10.16 13.75 -5.52
CA LYS A 221 -11.32 14.57 -5.90
C LYS A 221 -11.28 14.94 -7.38
N GLU A 222 -10.13 15.38 -7.87
CA GLU A 222 -9.91 15.69 -9.29
C GLU A 222 -10.22 14.47 -10.17
N ILE A 223 -9.65 13.32 -9.84
CA ILE A 223 -9.87 12.06 -10.58
C ILE A 223 -11.35 11.64 -10.57
N LEU A 224 -12.03 11.76 -9.43
CA LEU A 224 -13.44 11.37 -9.30
C LEU A 224 -14.40 12.33 -10.01
N ASN A 225 -14.04 13.62 -10.14
CA ASN A 225 -14.89 14.61 -10.79
C ASN A 225 -14.99 14.40 -12.30
N ASP A 226 -13.96 13.81 -12.92
CA ASP A 226 -13.90 13.57 -14.37
C ASP A 226 -13.54 12.10 -14.66
N TRP A 227 -14.24 11.19 -13.96
CA TRP A 227 -13.85 9.78 -13.88
C TRP A 227 -13.65 9.10 -15.25
N ASP A 228 -14.55 9.31 -16.20
CA ASP A 228 -14.53 8.60 -17.48
C ASP A 228 -13.31 8.99 -18.33
N GLU A 229 -12.87 10.24 -18.26
CA GLU A 229 -11.65 10.69 -18.93
C GLU A 229 -10.42 10.25 -18.15
N GLN A 230 -10.42 10.45 -16.84
CA GLN A 230 -9.28 10.14 -15.98
C GLN A 230 -8.98 8.64 -15.92
N LEU A 231 -9.98 7.78 -16.12
CA LEU A 231 -9.80 6.33 -16.21
C LEU A 231 -8.83 5.92 -17.34
N ARG A 232 -8.77 6.69 -18.44
CA ARG A 232 -7.87 6.40 -19.58
C ARG A 232 -6.40 6.52 -19.19
N ASN A 233 -6.11 7.36 -18.20
CA ASN A 233 -4.78 7.61 -17.67
C ASN A 233 -4.33 6.54 -16.68
N PHE A 234 -5.17 5.54 -16.37
CA PHE A 234 -4.77 4.44 -15.51
C PHE A 234 -4.18 3.26 -16.29
N TRP A 235 -3.05 2.78 -15.78
CA TRP A 235 -2.50 1.47 -16.09
C TRP A 235 -2.96 0.46 -15.04
N LEU A 236 -3.40 -0.70 -15.51
CA LEU A 236 -3.57 -1.92 -14.75
C LEU A 236 -2.29 -2.76 -14.86
N VAL A 237 -1.66 -3.02 -13.73
CA VAL A 237 -0.44 -3.82 -13.59
C VAL A 237 -0.79 -5.19 -13.04
N LEU A 238 -0.44 -6.22 -13.79
CA LEU A 238 -0.73 -7.62 -13.47
C LEU A 238 0.53 -8.47 -13.62
N PRO A 239 0.70 -9.54 -12.83
CA PRO A 239 1.62 -10.60 -13.18
C PRO A 239 1.25 -11.25 -14.52
N LYS A 240 2.24 -11.72 -15.27
CA LYS A 240 2.05 -12.48 -16.50
C LYS A 240 1.45 -13.85 -16.20
N GLU A 241 0.66 -14.41 -17.12
CA GLU A 241 0.07 -15.74 -16.97
C GLU A 241 1.14 -16.85 -16.80
N ALA A 242 2.32 -16.65 -17.40
CA ALA A 242 3.43 -17.61 -17.39
C ALA A 242 4.48 -17.36 -16.28
N VAL A 243 4.15 -16.66 -15.19
CA VAL A 243 5.12 -16.34 -14.11
C VAL A 243 5.88 -17.57 -13.63
N ALA A 244 5.19 -18.67 -13.32
CA ALA A 244 5.83 -19.91 -12.85
C ALA A 244 6.84 -20.48 -13.86
N THR A 245 6.55 -20.40 -15.16
CA THR A 245 7.48 -20.84 -16.20
C THR A 245 8.68 -19.90 -16.32
N ILE A 246 8.46 -18.59 -16.22
CA ILE A 246 9.53 -17.59 -16.29
C ILE A 246 10.46 -17.71 -15.07
N GLU A 247 9.93 -17.94 -13.88
CA GLU A 247 10.71 -18.18 -12.67
C GLU A 247 11.54 -19.46 -12.80
N ALA A 248 10.92 -20.59 -13.18
CA ALA A 248 11.65 -21.86 -13.37
C ALA A 248 12.79 -21.77 -14.39
N ALA A 249 12.59 -21.02 -15.48
CA ALA A 249 13.63 -20.80 -16.50
C ALA A 249 14.80 -19.94 -15.98
N ASN A 250 14.53 -18.98 -15.09
CA ASN A 250 15.54 -18.12 -14.49
C ASN A 250 16.26 -18.79 -13.32
N GLU A 251 15.58 -19.65 -12.56
CA GLU A 251 16.17 -20.48 -11.51
C GLU A 251 17.09 -21.56 -12.11
N GLY A 252 16.76 -22.09 -13.29
CA GLY A 252 17.58 -23.07 -14.03
C GLY A 252 18.73 -22.48 -14.86
N ALA A 253 18.90 -21.15 -14.91
CA ALA A 253 19.96 -20.49 -15.68
C ALA A 253 21.21 -20.12 -14.85
N GLY A 254 21.24 -20.50 -13.57
CA GLY A 254 22.41 -20.36 -12.70
C GLY A 254 23.06 -21.72 -12.43
N GLU A 255 24.20 -21.97 -13.08
CA GLU A 255 25.21 -22.96 -12.68
C GLU A 255 24.75 -24.44 -12.60
N ASP A 256 24.79 -25.21 -13.71
CA ASP A 256 25.19 -26.64 -13.59
C ASP A 256 25.41 -27.51 -14.86
N GLU A 257 25.40 -26.98 -16.10
CA GLU A 257 25.65 -27.84 -17.28
C GLU A 257 26.99 -27.64 -18.00
N GLU A 258 27.61 -26.46 -17.97
CA GLU A 258 28.90 -26.26 -18.65
C GLU A 258 30.12 -26.78 -17.84
N GLU A 259 30.03 -26.89 -16.51
CA GLU A 259 31.17 -27.35 -15.68
C GLU A 259 31.28 -28.89 -15.57
N LYS A 260 30.22 -29.63 -15.92
CA LYS A 260 30.21 -31.12 -15.91
C LYS A 260 30.75 -31.74 -17.20
N GLN A 261 30.83 -31.00 -18.30
CA GLN A 261 31.46 -31.49 -19.54
C GLN A 261 32.97 -31.17 -19.62
N ALA A 262 33.47 -30.19 -18.85
CA ALA A 262 34.90 -29.87 -18.80
C ALA A 262 35.73 -30.79 -17.86
N ARG A 263 35.08 -31.72 -17.14
CA ARG A 263 35.71 -32.68 -16.21
C ARG A 263 35.51 -34.15 -16.59
N ARG A 264 35.21 -34.45 -17.86
CA ARG A 264 35.20 -35.83 -18.39
C ARG A 264 36.28 -36.02 -19.43
#